data_AF-A0A564YH95-F1
#
_entry.id   AF-A0A564YH95-F1
#
_cell.length_a   1.000
_cell.length_b   1.000
_cell.length_c   1.000
_cell.angle_alpha   90.00
_cell.angle_beta   90.00
_cell.angle_gamma   90.00
#
_symmetry.space_group_name_H-M   'P 1'
#
loop_
_entity.id
_entity.type
_entity.pdbx_description
1 polymer ?
#
loop_
_entity_poly.entity_id
_entity_poly.type
_entity_poly.pdbx_seq_one_letter_code
_entity_poly.pdbx_strand_id
1 'polypeptide(L)' 'EAIESFELAITVTDTARHTAVAYLTVEVLDLNDNAPEWELTKISTIDSPLAEVHVTEGLLPSSPIFKFSAVDK' A
#
# COMPACT_ATOMS: atom_id res chain seq x y z
N GLU A 1 -4.44 -2.85 4.47
CA GLU A 1 -3.85 -2.79 5.84
C GLU A 1 -3.68 -4.19 6.45
N ALA A 2 -2.43 -4.62 6.68
CA ALA A 2 -2.06 -5.92 7.25
C ALA A 2 -1.12 -5.74 8.44
N ILE A 3 -1.24 -6.61 9.45
CA ILE A 3 -0.31 -6.65 10.59
C ILE A 3 0.57 -7.87 10.42
N GLU A 4 1.87 -7.65 10.30
CA GLU A 4 2.86 -8.72 10.28
C GLU A 4 3.44 -8.90 11.70
N SER A 5 3.52 -10.16 12.15
CA SER A 5 4.03 -10.51 13.47
C SER A 5 5.24 -11.41 13.36
N PHE A 6 6.29 -11.06 14.10
CA PHE A 6 7.56 -11.77 14.12
C PHE A 6 7.91 -12.18 15.56
N GLU A 7 8.31 -13.43 15.74
CA GLU A 7 8.80 -13.94 17.01
C GLU A 7 10.31 -14.16 16.95
N LEU A 8 11.03 -13.54 17.87
CA LEU A 8 12.48 -13.65 18.00
C LEU A 8 12.82 -14.39 19.30
N ALA A 9 13.54 -15.51 19.17
CA ALA A 9 14.15 -16.21 20.29
C ALA A 9 15.56 -15.65 20.55
N ILE A 10 15.71 -14.90 21.63
CA ILE A 10 16.97 -14.30 22.05
C ILE A 10 17.65 -15.25 23.03
N THR A 11 18.82 -15.76 22.65
CA THR A 11 19.62 -16.67 23.48
C THR A 11 20.87 -15.94 23.97
N VAL A 12 21.07 -15.88 25.29
CA VAL A 12 22.27 -15.32 25.91
C VAL A 12 23.05 -16.42 26.62
N THR A 13 24.37 -16.43 26.44
CA THR A 13 25.26 -17.41 27.06
C THR A 13 26.38 -16.68 27.80
N ASP A 14 26.59 -17.00 29.08
CA ASP A 14 27.67 -16.42 29.88
C ASP A 14 29.02 -17.12 29.64
N THR A 15 30.09 -16.56 30.19
CA THR A 15 31.45 -17.15 30.08
C THR A 15 31.60 -18.49 30.80
N ALA A 16 30.69 -18.80 31.73
CA ALA A 16 30.60 -20.07 32.44
C ALA A 16 29.73 -21.12 31.71
N ARG A 17 29.23 -20.79 30.51
CA ARG A 17 28.37 -21.62 29.65
C ARG A 17 26.95 -21.86 30.18
N HIS A 18 26.45 -21.00 31.06
CA HIS A 18 25.01 -20.98 31.31
C HIS A 18 24.30 -20.24 30.20
N THR A 19 23.11 -20.72 29.84
CA THR A 19 22.29 -20.12 28.78
C THR A 19 20.92 -19.74 29.32
N ALA A 20 20.41 -18.58 28.89
CA ALA A 20 19.04 -18.16 29.10
C ALA A 20 18.40 -17.78 27.76
N VAL A 21 17.09 -18.00 27.64
CA VAL A 21 16.30 -17.70 26.44
C VAL A 21 15.17 -16.76 26.81
N ALA A 22 14.96 -15.73 25.99
CA ALA A 22 13.83 -14.82 26.05
C ALA A 22 13.13 -14.76 24.69
N TYR A 23 11.82 -14.58 24.69
CA TYR A 23 11.02 -14.42 23.48
C TYR A 23 10.58 -12.97 23.35
N LEU A 24 10.78 -12.40 22.16
CA LEU A 24 10.34 -11.06 21.80
C LEU A 24 9.36 -11.17 20.62
N THR A 25 8.15 -10.65 20.82
CA THR A 25 7.17 -10.48 19.74
C THR A 25 7.24 -9.07 19.20
N VAL A 26 7.40 -8.93 17.89
CA VAL A 26 7.39 -7.64 17.18
C VAL A 26 6.19 -7.63 16.24
N GLU A 27 5.33 -6.63 16.39
CA GLU A 27 4.21 -6.38 15.48
C GLU A 27 4.53 -5.15 14.64
N VAL A 28 4.53 -5.33 13.32
CA VAL A 28 4.74 -4.25 12.36
C VAL A 28 3.38 -3.84 11.82
N LEU A 29 3.02 -2.59 12.10
CA LEU A 29 1.81 -1.95 11.58
C LEU A 29 2.18 -1.20 10.29
N ASP A 30 1.70 -1.70 9.16
CA ASP A 30 1.76 -0.97 7.90
C ASP A 30 0.73 0.17 7.94
N LEU A 31 1.21 1.39 8.20
CA LEU A 31 0.36 2.58 8.33
C LEU A 31 0.01 3.20 6.98
N ASN A 32 0.91 3.12 5.99
CA ASN A 32 0.69 3.50 4.59
C ASN A 32 1.98 3.35 3.75
N ASP A 33 2.35 2.12 3.40
CA ASP A 33 3.48 1.86 2.49
C ASP A 33 3.04 1.56 1.03
N ASN A 34 1.75 1.72 0.70
CA ASN A 34 1.23 1.49 -0.64
C ASN A 34 1.11 2.81 -1.43
N ALA A 35 1.66 2.85 -2.64
CA ALA A 35 1.43 3.97 -3.52
C ALA A 35 -0.04 3.94 -4.00
N PRO A 36 -0.71 5.11 -4.14
CA PRO A 36 -2.10 5.14 -4.57
C PRO A 36 -2.25 4.52 -5.96
N GLU A 37 -3.19 3.59 -6.11
CA GLU A 37 -3.54 2.97 -7.38
C GLU A 37 -4.80 3.63 -7.96
N TRP A 38 -4.90 3.70 -9.30
CA TRP A 38 -6.10 4.21 -9.95
C TRP A 38 -7.28 3.31 -9.60
N GLU A 39 -8.38 3.91 -9.14
CA GLU A 39 -9.64 3.20 -9.06
C GLU A 39 -10.06 2.88 -10.49
N LEU A 40 -9.88 1.63 -10.92
CA LEU A 40 -10.31 1.14 -12.23
C LEU A 40 -11.83 1.26 -12.31
N THR A 41 -12.31 2.46 -12.64
CA THR A 41 -13.67 2.69 -13.10
C THR A 41 -13.81 1.78 -14.30
N LYS A 42 -14.75 0.83 -14.28
CA LYS A 42 -14.93 -0.31 -15.22
C LYS A 42 -15.00 0.09 -16.71
N ILE A 43 -13.94 0.67 -17.25
CA ILE A 43 -13.76 1.08 -18.63
C ILE A 43 -12.70 0.11 -19.14
N SER A 44 -13.26 -0.96 -19.70
CA SER A 44 -12.66 -1.94 -20.60
C SER A 44 -11.19 -2.33 -20.39
N THR A 45 -11.02 -3.55 -19.87
CA THR A 45 -10.09 -4.58 -20.37
C THR A 45 -8.67 -4.18 -20.78
N ILE A 46 -7.71 -4.60 -19.94
CA ILE A 46 -6.39 -5.16 -20.30
C ILE A 46 -5.32 -4.12 -20.69
N ASP A 47 -4.38 -3.91 -19.75
CA ASP A 47 -2.97 -3.51 -19.95
C ASP A 47 -2.63 -2.20 -20.70
N SER A 48 -3.45 -1.16 -20.61
CA SER A 48 -3.06 0.18 -21.09
C SER A 48 -3.58 1.29 -20.17
N PRO A 49 -2.71 1.97 -19.37
CA PRO A 49 -3.13 3.01 -18.44
C PRO A 49 -3.35 4.36 -19.12
N LEU A 50 -3.93 4.39 -20.32
CA LEU A 50 -4.32 5.63 -20.98
C LEU A 50 -5.84 5.76 -20.99
N ALA A 51 -6.37 6.56 -20.06
CA ALA A 51 -7.71 7.11 -20.21
C ALA A 51 -7.68 8.18 -21.30
N GLU A 52 -8.33 7.93 -22.43
CA GLU A 52 -8.48 8.92 -23.49
C GLU A 52 -9.73 9.78 -23.22
N VAL A 53 -9.53 11.08 -23.00
CA VAL A 53 -10.62 12.03 -22.70
C VAL A 53 -10.95 12.82 -23.96
N HIS A 54 -12.17 12.66 -24.46
CA HIS A 54 -12.70 13.43 -25.58
C HIS A 54 -13.53 14.60 -25.05
N VAL A 55 -13.25 15.80 -25.56
CA VAL A 55 -13.91 17.04 -25.15
C VAL A 55 -14.63 17.62 -26.36
N THR A 56 -15.94 17.85 -26.26
CA THR A 56 -16.73 18.47 -27.33
C THR A 56 -16.65 19.99 -27.27
N GLU A 57 -16.80 20.65 -28.40
CA GLU A 57 -16.88 22.12 -28.47
C GLU A 57 -18.05 22.67 -27.64
N GLY A 58 -17.90 23.88 -27.08
CA GLY A 58 -18.95 24.56 -26.30
C GLY A 58 -18.82 24.46 -24.77
N LEU A 59 -17.78 23.81 -24.24
CA LEU A 59 -17.50 23.81 -22.80
C LEU A 59 -17.08 25.21 -22.31
N LEU A 60 -17.70 25.64 -21.21
CA LEU A 60 -17.36 26.90 -20.57
C LEU A 60 -15.96 26.83 -19.96
N PRO A 61 -15.19 27.94 -19.95
CA PRO A 61 -13.95 28.03 -19.20
C PRO A 61 -14.15 27.57 -17.75
N SER A 62 -13.16 26.84 -17.22
CA SER A 62 -13.16 26.29 -15.85
C SER A 62 -14.15 25.14 -15.59
N SER A 63 -14.82 24.60 -16.61
CA SER A 63 -15.59 23.36 -16.46
C SER A 63 -14.65 22.16 -16.30
N PRO A 64 -14.85 21.28 -15.30
CA PRO A 64 -14.06 20.06 -15.16
C PRO A 64 -14.33 19.10 -16.33
N ILE A 65 -13.26 18.63 -16.98
CA ILE A 65 -13.33 17.80 -18.20
C ILE A 65 -13.23 16.30 -17.93
N PHE A 66 -12.63 15.91 -16.80
CA PHE A 66 -12.46 14.53 -16.40
C PHE A 66 -12.26 14.46 -14.89
N LYS A 67 -12.83 13.44 -14.25
CA LYS A 67 -12.64 13.17 -12.82
C LYS A 67 -12.19 11.73 -12.66
N PHE A 68 -11.15 11.55 -11.86
CA PHE A 68 -10.63 10.25 -11.47
C PHE A 68 -10.59 10.13 -9.95
N SER A 69 -10.43 8.91 -9.49
CA SER A 69 -10.22 8.56 -8.09
C SER A 69 -9.00 7.63 -8.02
N ALA A 70 -8.19 7.80 -6.99
CA ALA A 70 -7.10 6.90 -6.68
C ALA A 70 -7.33 6.39 -5.26
N VAL A 71 -7.15 5.09 -5.07
CA VAL A 71 -7.38 4.40 -3.81
C VAL A 71 -6.05 3.86 -3.32
N ASP A 72 -5.87 3.96 -2.02
CA ASP A 72 -4.77 3.39 -1.27
C ASP A 72 -5.32 2.19 -0.48
N LYS A 73 -4.64 1.04 -0.50
CA LYS A 73 -5.17 -0.26 -0.01
C LYS A 73 -4.50 -0.75 1.27
#